data_AF-A0A953H7E1-F1
#
_entry.id   AF-A0A953H7E1-F1
#
_cell.length_a   1.000
_cell.length_b   1.000
_cell.length_c   1.000
_cell.angle_alpha   90.00
_cell.angle_beta   90.00
_cell.angle_gamma   90.00
#
_symmetry.space_group_name_H-M   'P 1'
#
loop_
_entity.id
_entity.type
_entity.pdbx_description
1 polymer ?
#
loop_
_entity_poly.entity_id
_entity_poly.type
_entity_poly.pdbx_seq_one_letter_code
_entity_poly.pdbx_strand_id
1 'polypeptide(L)'
;MLFPTTKSRDLMFETPTSRANTVNTHHSLILGLVATDCIAAVIIAVYLQSAWELYPCPLCILQRYFFIALGLFSLFSLLLKPGKLRDFSSAFCLLLALGGAAAAAWHVWILHHPAADCGRDAVGEFINGLPMAQWFPSVFYATGSCIDEIPPVLGMSFPVWALILFSLSALVLAASLLRRLRA
;
A
#
# COMPACT_ATOMS: atom_id res chain seq x y z
N MET A 1 -1.39 -0.03 65.53
CA MET A 1 -2.35 0.75 64.70
C MET A 1 -1.54 1.92 64.13
N LEU A 2 -1.25 2.12 62.83
CA LEU A 2 -1.79 1.66 61.55
C LEU A 2 -0.66 1.38 60.54
N PHE A 3 -1.00 0.62 59.50
CA PHE A 3 -0.18 0.21 58.36
C PHE A 3 0.33 1.36 57.45
N PRO A 4 1.48 1.16 56.76
CA PRO A 4 1.96 2.01 55.66
C PRO A 4 1.71 1.35 54.28
N THR A 5 1.16 2.03 53.27
CA THR A 5 1.20 1.51 51.87
C THR A 5 1.02 2.57 50.78
N THR A 6 2.11 2.78 50.02
CA THR A 6 2.20 2.71 48.55
C THR A 6 1.39 3.70 47.69
N LYS A 7 2.03 4.81 47.28
CA LYS A 7 1.65 5.56 46.07
C LYS A 7 2.85 6.26 45.40
N SER A 8 3.95 5.54 45.23
CA SER A 8 5.19 6.13 44.71
C SER A 8 6.16 5.11 44.08
N ARG A 9 5.66 3.96 43.57
CA ARG A 9 6.49 2.89 42.99
C ARG A 9 6.07 2.34 41.62
N ASP A 10 5.15 3.01 40.91
CA ASP A 10 4.72 2.54 39.57
C ASP A 10 5.41 3.27 38.40
N LEU A 11 6.39 4.14 38.68
CA LEU A 11 7.06 4.95 37.65
C LEU A 11 8.45 4.45 37.25
N MET A 12 8.87 3.25 37.67
CA MET A 12 10.30 2.90 37.58
C MET A 12 10.72 1.59 36.91
N PHE A 13 9.83 0.74 36.36
CA PHE A 13 10.31 -0.44 35.62
C PHE A 13 9.24 -1.02 34.68
N GLU A 14 8.93 -0.30 33.59
CA GLU A 14 8.44 -0.97 32.39
C GLU A 14 9.62 -1.79 31.87
N THR A 15 9.57 -3.11 32.06
CA THR A 15 10.68 -4.01 31.67
C THR A 15 11.04 -3.76 30.21
N PRO A 16 12.33 -3.72 29.83
CA PRO A 16 12.74 -3.56 28.44
C PRO A 16 12.12 -4.64 27.53
N THR A 17 11.77 -5.79 28.10
CA THR A 17 11.01 -6.85 27.44
C THR A 17 9.53 -6.52 27.19
N SER A 18 8.84 -5.80 28.07
CA SER A 18 7.42 -5.41 27.86
C SER A 18 7.27 -4.34 26.77
N ARG A 19 8.13 -3.30 26.78
CA ARG A 19 8.12 -2.25 25.75
C ARG A 19 8.52 -2.79 24.37
N ALA A 20 9.51 -3.67 24.31
CA ALA A 20 9.86 -4.34 23.05
C ALA A 20 8.70 -5.19 22.50
N ASN A 21 7.94 -5.86 23.38
CA ASN A 21 6.83 -6.72 22.96
C ASN A 21 5.60 -5.92 22.49
N THR A 22 5.30 -4.77 23.11
CA THR A 22 4.21 -3.88 22.66
C THR A 22 4.52 -3.23 21.31
N VAL A 23 5.73 -2.70 21.11
CA VAL A 23 6.18 -2.13 19.82
C VAL A 23 6.11 -3.18 18.71
N ASN A 24 6.52 -4.41 19.00
CA ASN A 24 6.53 -5.48 18.04
C ASN A 24 5.11 -5.97 17.66
N THR A 25 4.19 -5.99 18.64
CA THR A 25 2.77 -6.32 18.43
C THR A 25 2.06 -5.23 17.62
N HIS A 26 2.27 -3.95 17.94
CA HIS A 26 1.70 -2.84 17.17
C HIS A 26 2.14 -2.86 15.70
N HIS A 27 3.41 -3.15 15.43
CA HIS A 27 3.92 -3.25 14.06
C HIS A 27 3.32 -4.43 13.29
N SER A 28 3.05 -5.57 13.96
CA SER A 28 2.34 -6.69 13.34
C SER A 28 0.90 -6.32 12.99
N LEU A 29 0.20 -5.60 13.87
CA LEU A 29 -1.15 -5.14 13.60
C LEU A 29 -1.19 -4.16 12.43
N ILE A 30 -0.24 -3.22 12.36
CA ILE A 30 -0.11 -2.27 11.25
C ILE A 30 0.07 -2.99 9.91
N LEU A 31 1.00 -3.94 9.84
CA LEU A 31 1.23 -4.71 8.61
C LEU A 31 -0.03 -5.51 8.21
N GLY A 32 -0.74 -6.08 9.19
CA GLY A 32 -2.01 -6.76 8.96
C GLY A 32 -3.07 -5.84 8.35
N LEU A 33 -3.27 -4.64 8.94
CA LEU A 33 -4.21 -3.65 8.44
C LEU A 33 -3.88 -3.21 7.01
N VAL A 34 -2.60 -2.91 6.74
CA VAL A 34 -2.14 -2.52 5.41
C VAL A 34 -2.37 -3.64 4.40
N ALA A 35 -2.13 -4.91 4.78
CA ALA A 35 -2.39 -6.05 3.90
C ALA A 35 -3.89 -6.19 3.58
N THR A 36 -4.77 -6.04 4.58
CA THR A 36 -6.21 -6.10 4.37
C THR A 36 -6.72 -4.95 3.50
N ASP A 37 -6.21 -3.74 3.70
CA ASP A 37 -6.56 -2.57 2.89
C ASP A 37 -6.15 -2.77 1.43
N CYS A 38 -4.95 -3.30 1.17
CA CYS A 38 -4.49 -3.61 -0.19
C CYS A 38 -5.36 -4.66 -0.88
N ILE A 39 -5.69 -5.75 -0.17
CA ILE A 39 -6.54 -6.82 -0.72
C ILE A 39 -7.94 -6.27 -1.02
N ALA A 40 -8.52 -5.51 -0.09
CA ALA A 40 -9.82 -4.88 -0.29
C ALA A 40 -9.81 -3.94 -1.51
N ALA A 41 -8.79 -3.09 -1.65
CA ALA A 41 -8.65 -2.18 -2.78
C ALA A 41 -8.58 -2.93 -4.12
N VAL A 42 -7.81 -4.01 -4.20
CA VAL A 42 -7.70 -4.83 -5.42
C VAL A 42 -9.02 -5.52 -5.76
N ILE A 43 -9.72 -6.07 -4.77
CA ILE A 43 -11.03 -6.72 -4.97
C ILE A 43 -12.05 -5.70 -5.49
N ILE A 44 -12.11 -4.52 -4.87
CA ILE A 44 -13.02 -3.44 -5.29
C ILE A 44 -12.71 -3.01 -6.73
N ALA A 45 -11.43 -2.85 -7.08
CA ALA A 45 -11.02 -2.47 -8.42
C ALA A 45 -11.43 -3.50 -9.48
N VAL A 46 -11.24 -4.80 -9.20
CA VAL A 46 -11.68 -5.89 -10.09
C VAL A 46 -13.19 -5.92 -10.22
N TYR A 47 -13.89 -5.77 -9.10
CA TYR A 47 -15.34 -5.77 -9.10
C TYR A 47 -15.91 -4.64 -9.95
N LEU A 48 -15.36 -3.43 -9.83
CA LEU A 48 -15.77 -2.28 -10.64
C LEU A 48 -15.42 -2.46 -12.11
N GLN A 49 -14.26 -3.05 -12.43
CA GLN A 49 -13.88 -3.38 -13.80
C GLN A 49 -14.88 -4.36 -14.44
N SER A 50 -15.29 -5.41 -13.71
CA SER A 50 -16.27 -6.38 -14.20
C SER A 50 -17.70 -5.84 -14.24
N ALA A 51 -18.06 -4.95 -13.32
CA ALA A 51 -19.41 -4.39 -13.25
C ALA A 51 -19.68 -3.35 -14.35
N TRP A 52 -18.65 -2.60 -14.77
CA TRP A 52 -18.80 -1.47 -15.68
C TRP A 52 -18.20 -1.71 -17.08
N GLU A 53 -17.62 -2.90 -17.33
CA GLU A 53 -17.01 -3.28 -18.61
C GLU A 53 -15.96 -2.27 -19.11
N LEU A 54 -15.16 -1.71 -18.19
CA LEU A 54 -14.16 -0.68 -18.52
C LEU A 54 -12.87 -1.27 -19.10
N TYR A 55 -12.32 -0.54 -20.07
CA TYR A 55 -10.97 -0.77 -20.57
C TYR A 55 -9.94 -0.21 -19.57
N PRO A 56 -9.06 -1.06 -19.01
CA PRO A 56 -8.10 -0.61 -17.99
C PRO A 56 -6.96 0.20 -18.63
N CYS A 57 -6.60 1.30 -17.98
CA CYS A 57 -5.45 2.12 -18.37
C CYS A 57 -4.12 1.46 -17.94
N PRO A 58 -3.00 1.62 -18.69
CA PRO A 58 -1.73 0.98 -18.35
C PRO A 58 -1.20 1.43 -16.98
N LEU A 59 -1.36 2.72 -16.63
CA LEU A 59 -0.97 3.23 -15.31
C LEU A 59 -1.81 2.64 -14.17
N CYS A 60 -3.09 2.37 -14.41
CA CYS A 60 -4.02 1.76 -13.46
C CYS A 60 -3.59 0.33 -13.12
N ILE A 61 -3.20 -0.42 -14.15
CA ILE A 61 -2.66 -1.77 -13.99
C ILE A 61 -1.33 -1.74 -13.23
N LEU A 62 -0.48 -0.75 -13.51
CA LEU A 62 0.77 -0.56 -12.76
C LEU A 62 0.50 -0.35 -11.25
N GLN A 63 -0.47 0.50 -10.90
CA GLN A 63 -0.87 0.72 -9.50
C GLN A 63 -1.39 -0.57 -8.85
N ARG A 64 -2.13 -1.40 -9.59
CA ARG A 64 -2.60 -2.70 -9.11
C ARG A 64 -1.45 -3.66 -8.82
N TYR A 65 -0.40 -3.68 -9.63
CA TYR A 65 0.80 -4.46 -9.33
C TYR A 65 1.48 -3.98 -8.04
N PHE A 66 1.55 -2.66 -7.81
CA PHE A 66 2.07 -2.12 -6.56
C PHE A 66 1.23 -2.56 -5.35
N PHE A 67 -0.11 -2.53 -5.42
CA PHE A 67 -0.96 -3.01 -4.33
C PHE A 67 -0.79 -4.50 -4.06
N ILE A 68 -0.73 -5.33 -5.10
CA ILE A 68 -0.52 -6.78 -4.95
C ILE A 68 0.84 -7.06 -4.32
N ALA A 69 1.90 -6.42 -4.83
CA ALA A 69 3.23 -6.58 -4.29
C ALA A 69 3.30 -6.10 -2.83
N LEU A 70 2.71 -4.94 -2.51
CA LEU A 70 2.68 -4.41 -1.15
C LEU A 70 1.92 -5.35 -0.19
N GLY A 71 0.75 -5.86 -0.61
CA GLY A 71 -0.03 -6.82 0.17
C GLY A 71 0.73 -8.13 0.42
N LEU A 72 1.37 -8.70 -0.60
CA LEU A 72 2.18 -9.91 -0.49
C LEU A 72 3.40 -9.72 0.41
N PHE A 73 4.15 -8.63 0.22
CA PHE A 73 5.31 -8.33 1.05
C PHE A 73 4.91 -8.03 2.50
N SER A 74 3.74 -7.41 2.75
CA SER A 74 3.24 -7.18 4.10
C SER A 74 2.86 -8.49 4.80
N LEU A 75 2.15 -9.39 4.10
CA LEU A 75 1.86 -10.75 4.58
C LEU A 75 3.14 -11.55 4.85
N PHE A 76 4.11 -11.47 3.94
CA PHE A 76 5.42 -12.09 4.12
C PHE A 76 6.12 -11.54 5.36
N SER A 77 6.12 -10.21 5.55
CA SER A 77 6.68 -9.56 6.75
C SER A 77 6.03 -10.01 8.06
N LEU A 78 4.75 -10.42 8.03
CA LEU A 78 4.04 -11.00 9.17
C LEU A 78 4.55 -12.40 9.54
N LEU A 79 4.89 -13.20 8.53
CA LEU A 79 5.41 -14.57 8.70
C LEU A 79 6.84 -14.57 9.25
N LEU A 80 7.59 -13.48 9.06
CA LEU A 80 8.95 -13.36 9.54
C LEU A 80 9.02 -13.12 11.06
N LYS A 81 9.98 -13.80 11.71
CA LYS A 81 10.31 -13.56 13.12
C LYS A 81 10.82 -12.13 13.31
N PRO A 82 10.56 -11.51 14.49
CA PRO A 82 11.07 -10.18 14.78
C PRO A 82 12.61 -10.16 14.74
N GLY A 83 13.16 -9.33 13.86
CA GLY A 83 14.59 -9.21 13.61
C GLY A 83 14.87 -8.44 12.32
N LYS A 84 16.16 -8.33 11.96
CA LYS A 84 16.63 -7.49 10.83
C LYS A 84 15.94 -7.79 9.49
N LEU A 85 15.61 -9.05 9.20
CA LEU A 85 14.90 -9.38 7.96
C LEU A 85 13.49 -8.79 7.91
N ARG A 86 12.79 -8.74 9.05
CA ARG A 86 11.45 -8.14 9.13
C ARG A 86 11.51 -6.64 8.90
N ASP A 87 12.51 -5.97 9.48
CA ASP A 87 12.74 -4.55 9.27
C ASP A 87 13.07 -4.25 7.80
N PHE A 88 13.94 -5.05 7.18
CA PHE A 88 14.25 -4.93 5.76
C PHE A 88 13.01 -5.12 4.88
N SER A 89 12.18 -6.12 5.16
CA SER A 89 10.92 -6.35 4.46
C SER A 89 9.93 -5.19 4.66
N SER A 90 9.86 -4.61 5.85
CA SER A 90 9.01 -3.44 6.12
C SER A 90 9.49 -2.18 5.39
N ALA A 91 10.82 -1.96 5.32
CA ALA A 91 11.41 -0.89 4.53
C ALA A 91 11.13 -1.09 3.03
N PHE A 92 11.15 -2.33 2.55
CA PHE A 92 10.77 -2.65 1.18
C PHE A 92 9.29 -2.32 0.93
N CYS A 93 8.37 -2.70 1.83
CA CYS A 93 6.96 -2.32 1.74
C CYS A 93 6.76 -0.80 1.65
N LEU A 94 7.56 -0.03 2.39
CA LEU A 94 7.53 1.43 2.34
C LEU A 94 7.99 1.97 0.98
N LEU A 95 9.05 1.40 0.40
CA LEU A 95 9.49 1.76 -0.95
C LEU A 95 8.41 1.46 -2.00
N LEU A 96 7.75 0.30 -1.89
CA LEU A 96 6.61 -0.05 -2.74
C LEU A 96 5.45 0.95 -2.58
N ALA A 97 5.14 1.35 -1.36
CA ALA A 97 4.08 2.31 -1.07
C ALA A 97 4.38 3.69 -1.70
N LEU A 98 5.63 4.15 -1.57
CA LEU A 98 6.09 5.39 -2.17
C LEU A 98 6.09 5.32 -3.71
N GLY A 99 6.52 4.20 -4.29
CA GLY A 99 6.45 3.97 -5.73
C GLY A 99 5.02 4.01 -6.26
N GLY A 100 4.09 3.35 -5.57
CA GLY A 100 2.66 3.39 -5.89
C GLY A 100 2.05 4.79 -5.74
N ALA A 101 2.40 5.51 -4.67
CA ALA A 101 1.97 6.90 -4.47
C ALA A 101 2.49 7.84 -5.57
N ALA A 102 3.76 7.69 -5.98
CA ALA A 102 4.34 8.47 -7.06
C ALA A 102 3.65 8.18 -8.41
N ALA A 103 3.38 6.91 -8.72
CA ALA A 103 2.63 6.52 -9.92
C ALA A 103 1.19 7.06 -9.89
N ALA A 104 0.52 7.06 -8.73
CA ALA A 104 -0.81 7.63 -8.58
C ALA A 104 -0.81 9.16 -8.72
N ALA A 105 0.18 9.85 -8.13
CA ALA A 105 0.35 11.29 -8.26
C ALA A 105 0.59 11.70 -9.72
N TRP A 106 1.43 10.94 -10.44
CA TRP A 106 1.65 11.11 -11.87
C TRP A 106 0.34 10.96 -12.66
N HIS A 107 -0.48 9.97 -12.31
CA HIS A 107 -1.77 9.78 -12.98
C HIS A 107 -2.70 10.98 -12.77
N VAL A 108 -2.84 11.46 -11.52
CA VAL A 108 -3.64 12.65 -11.20
C VAL A 108 -3.11 13.87 -11.94
N TRP A 109 -1.79 14.02 -12.06
CA TRP A 109 -1.17 15.10 -12.81
C TRP A 109 -1.57 15.08 -14.30
N ILE A 110 -1.58 13.90 -14.93
CA ILE A 110 -1.98 13.73 -16.33
C ILE A 110 -3.47 14.07 -16.52
N LEU A 111 -4.35 13.67 -15.58
CA LEU A 111 -5.77 14.04 -15.66
C LEU A 111 -5.98 15.56 -15.68
N HIS A 112 -5.12 16.33 -15.01
CA HIS A 112 -5.19 17.80 -15.01
C HIS A 112 -4.45 18.45 -16.19
N HIS A 113 -3.58 17.71 -16.90
CA HIS A 113 -2.77 18.21 -18.02
C HIS A 113 -2.92 17.31 -19.26
N PRO A 114 -4.05 17.40 -19.98
CA PRO A 114 -4.39 16.48 -21.08
C PRO A 114 -3.48 16.58 -22.32
N ALA A 115 -2.57 17.56 -22.38
CA ALA A 115 -1.58 17.69 -23.46
C ALA A 115 -0.33 16.80 -23.28
N ALA A 116 -0.20 16.09 -22.16
CA ALA A 116 0.89 15.16 -21.93
C ALA A 116 0.51 13.75 -22.43
N ASP A 117 1.28 13.20 -23.36
CA ASP A 117 1.19 11.79 -23.71
C ASP A 117 1.37 10.94 -22.45
N CYS A 118 0.43 10.04 -22.17
CA CYS A 118 0.42 9.19 -20.97
C CYS A 118 1.60 8.19 -20.89
N GLY A 119 2.64 8.32 -21.73
CA GLY A 119 3.72 7.33 -21.85
C GLY A 119 3.17 5.95 -22.23
N ARG A 120 2.03 5.93 -22.93
CA ARG A 120 1.19 4.76 -23.18
C ARG A 120 1.98 3.64 -23.83
N ASP A 121 2.91 3.97 -24.71
CA ASP A 121 3.68 3.02 -25.50
C ASP A 121 4.81 2.36 -24.70
N ALA A 122 5.55 3.14 -23.91
CA ALA A 122 6.65 2.60 -23.10
C ALA A 122 6.17 1.77 -21.91
N VAL A 123 5.13 2.24 -21.21
CA VAL A 123 4.57 1.55 -20.03
C VAL A 123 3.66 0.41 -20.47
N GLY A 124 2.89 0.58 -21.54
CA GLY A 124 2.06 -0.48 -22.13
C GLY A 124 2.89 -1.65 -22.63
N GLU A 125 3.99 -1.41 -23.36
CA GLU A 125 4.87 -2.48 -23.85
C GLU A 125 5.55 -3.22 -22.70
N PHE A 126 6.04 -2.51 -21.68
CA PHE A 126 6.63 -3.13 -20.50
C PHE A 126 5.62 -4.01 -19.74
N ILE A 127 4.37 -3.55 -19.59
CA ILE A 127 3.33 -4.30 -18.89
C ILE A 127 2.84 -5.50 -19.72
N ASN A 128 2.64 -5.32 -21.03
CA ASN A 128 2.21 -6.38 -21.93
C ASN A 128 3.32 -7.44 -22.16
N GLY A 129 4.59 -7.07 -21.94
CA GLY A 129 5.72 -7.98 -21.93
C GLY A 129 5.87 -8.81 -20.64
N LEU A 130 5.15 -8.49 -19.57
CA LEU A 130 5.19 -9.28 -18.34
C LEU A 130 4.45 -10.62 -18.52
N PRO A 131 5.01 -11.74 -18.02
CA PRO A 131 4.40 -13.07 -18.18
C PRO A 131 3.00 -13.18 -17.56
N MET A 132 2.71 -12.33 -16.56
CA MET A 132 1.39 -12.24 -15.93
C MET A 132 0.31 -11.68 -16.89
N ALA A 133 0.67 -10.74 -17.77
CA ALA A 133 -0.24 -10.22 -18.78
C ALA A 133 -0.54 -11.26 -19.87
N GLN A 134 0.41 -12.15 -20.16
CA GLN A 134 0.24 -13.24 -21.12
C GLN A 134 -0.62 -14.39 -20.57
N TRP A 135 -0.54 -14.66 -19.26
CA TRP A 135 -1.32 -15.74 -18.63
C TRP A 135 -2.77 -15.33 -18.33
N PHE A 136 -3.04 -14.04 -18.03
CA PHE A 136 -4.38 -13.52 -17.75
C PHE A 136 -4.70 -12.26 -18.58
N PRO A 137 -4.84 -12.39 -19.92
CA PRO A 137 -5.04 -11.26 -20.82
C PRO A 137 -6.35 -10.51 -20.57
N SER A 138 -7.40 -11.20 -20.09
CA SER A 138 -8.70 -10.56 -19.80
C SER A 138 -8.65 -9.53 -18.66
N VAL A 139 -7.62 -9.59 -17.80
CA VAL A 139 -7.52 -8.75 -16.60
C VAL A 139 -6.34 -7.77 -16.66
N PHE A 140 -5.26 -8.13 -17.37
CA PHE A 140 -3.98 -7.40 -17.34
C PHE A 140 -3.54 -6.84 -18.70
N TYR A 141 -4.32 -7.01 -19.76
CA TYR A 141 -3.99 -6.45 -21.07
C TYR A 141 -4.45 -4.98 -21.14
N ALA A 142 -3.49 -4.06 -21.24
CA ALA A 142 -3.78 -2.63 -21.25
C ALA A 142 -4.20 -2.17 -22.65
N THR A 143 -5.46 -1.76 -22.80
CA THR A 143 -6.04 -1.30 -24.08
C THR A 143 -6.69 0.08 -24.00
N GLY A 144 -6.91 0.63 -22.79
CA GLY A 144 -7.60 1.90 -22.58
C GLY A 144 -6.70 3.14 -22.65
N SER A 145 -7.31 4.31 -22.91
CA SER A 145 -6.65 5.61 -22.83
C SER A 145 -6.66 6.15 -21.40
N CYS A 146 -5.56 6.77 -20.95
CA CYS A 146 -5.53 7.42 -19.62
C CYS A 146 -6.38 8.69 -19.49
N ILE A 147 -6.99 9.13 -20.60
CA ILE A 147 -7.80 10.35 -20.70
C ILE A 147 -9.29 10.00 -20.84
N ASP A 148 -9.63 8.70 -20.99
CA ASP A 148 -11.02 8.30 -21.10
C ASP A 148 -11.74 8.62 -19.78
N GLU A 149 -12.86 9.35 -19.87
CA GLU A 149 -13.65 9.77 -18.72
C GLU A 149 -14.32 8.55 -18.07
N ILE A 150 -13.64 7.99 -17.08
CA ILE A 150 -14.19 6.96 -16.20
C ILE A 150 -15.16 7.63 -15.22
N PRO A 151 -16.41 7.14 -15.06
CA PRO A 151 -17.36 7.73 -14.13
C PRO A 151 -16.75 7.79 -12.71
N PRO A 152 -16.76 8.97 -12.06
CA PRO A 152 -16.13 9.13 -10.75
C PRO A 152 -16.90 8.35 -9.68
N VAL A 153 -16.17 7.67 -8.81
CA VAL A 153 -16.75 6.98 -7.66
C VAL A 153 -16.83 7.98 -6.50
N LEU A 154 -18.06 8.25 -6.03
CA LEU A 154 -18.34 9.21 -4.95
C LEU A 154 -17.83 10.65 -5.24
N GLY A 155 -17.77 11.04 -6.51
CA GLY A 155 -17.32 12.37 -6.94
C GLY A 155 -15.79 12.55 -7.02
N MET A 156 -15.01 11.49 -6.75
CA MET A 156 -13.54 11.46 -6.93
C MET A 156 -13.13 10.42 -7.96
N SER A 157 -12.01 10.68 -8.65
CA SER A 157 -11.46 9.74 -9.63
C SER A 157 -10.74 8.57 -8.95
N PHE A 158 -10.75 7.41 -9.60
CA PHE A 158 -10.03 6.20 -9.17
C PHE A 158 -8.56 6.44 -8.76
N PRO A 159 -7.73 7.18 -9.52
CA PRO A 159 -6.34 7.42 -9.12
C PRO A 159 -6.20 8.24 -7.84
N VAL A 160 -7.15 9.11 -7.51
CA VAL A 160 -7.13 9.88 -6.27
C VAL A 160 -7.35 8.95 -5.07
N TRP A 161 -8.30 8.00 -5.17
CA TRP A 161 -8.49 6.98 -4.14
C TRP A 161 -7.25 6.12 -3.93
N ALA A 162 -6.61 5.68 -5.02
CA ALA A 162 -5.36 4.93 -4.94
C ALA A 162 -4.24 5.74 -4.26
N LEU A 163 -4.12 7.03 -4.58
CA LEU A 163 -3.14 7.94 -3.97
C LEU A 163 -3.34 8.07 -2.47
N ILE A 164 -4.59 8.23 -2.01
CA ILE A 164 -4.93 8.31 -0.59
C ILE A 164 -4.51 7.03 0.13
N LEU A 165 -4.87 5.85 -0.42
CA LEU A 165 -4.54 4.56 0.19
C LEU A 165 -3.04 4.30 0.24
N PHE A 166 -2.30 4.59 -0.83
CA PHE A 166 -0.84 4.45 -0.83
C PHE A 166 -0.18 5.42 0.14
N SER A 167 -0.64 6.66 0.20
CA SER A 167 -0.10 7.69 1.10
C SER A 167 -0.37 7.34 2.57
N LEU A 168 -1.58 6.85 2.88
CA LEU A 168 -1.92 6.36 4.22
C LEU A 168 -1.03 5.17 4.61
N SER A 169 -0.90 4.18 3.72
CA SER A 169 -0.05 3.01 3.95
C SER A 169 1.42 3.41 4.16
N ALA A 170 1.94 4.31 3.34
CA ALA A 170 3.31 4.83 3.47
C ALA A 170 3.53 5.55 4.81
N LEU A 171 2.59 6.42 5.21
CA LEU A 171 2.67 7.16 6.48
C LEU A 171 2.64 6.22 7.69
N VAL A 172 1.75 5.25 7.70
CA VAL A 172 1.62 4.29 8.82
C VAL A 172 2.87 3.40 8.90
N LEU A 173 3.39 2.91 7.76
CA LEU A 173 4.63 2.13 7.71
C LEU A 173 5.84 2.97 8.16
N ALA A 174 5.94 4.22 7.70
CA ALA A 174 7.01 5.15 8.09
C ALA A 174 6.98 5.41 9.60
N ALA A 175 5.81 5.75 10.14
CA ALA A 175 5.63 5.99 11.56
C ALA A 175 5.97 4.74 12.38
N SER A 176 5.61 3.55 11.90
CA SER A 176 5.93 2.30 12.59
C SER A 176 7.43 2.00 12.61
N LEU A 177 8.15 2.30 11.51
CA LEU A 177 9.60 2.11 11.42
C LEU A 177 10.35 3.14 12.28
N LEU A 178 9.93 4.41 12.26
CA LEU A 178 10.50 5.47 13.09
C LEU A 178 10.33 5.20 14.59
N ARG A 179 9.19 4.66 15.01
CA ARG A 179 8.97 4.26 16.41
C ARG A 179 9.90 3.14 16.84
N ARG A 180 10.22 2.19 15.95
CA ARG A 180 11.21 1.14 16.22
C ARG A 180 12.63 1.66 16.31
N LEU A 181 13.02 2.61 15.44
CA LEU A 181 14.36 3.21 15.47
C LEU A 181 14.61 4.07 16.72
N ARG A 182 13.55 4.60 17.34
CA ARG A 182 13.62 5.40 18.57
C ARG A 182 13.51 4.58 19.86
N ALA A 183 13.12 3.31 19.78
CA ALA A 183 12.93 2.43 20.93
C ALA A 183 14.21 1.66 21.26
#